data_AF-A0A511D515-F1
#
_entry.id   AF-A0A511D515-F1
#
_cell.length_a   1.000
_cell.length_b   1.000
_cell.length_c   1.000
_cell.angle_alpha   90.00
_cell.angle_beta   90.00
_cell.angle_gamma   90.00
#
_symmetry.space_group_name_H-M   'P 1'
#
loop_
_entity.id
_entity.type
_entity.pdbx_description
1 polymer ?
#
loop_
_entity_poly.entity_id
_entity_poly.type
_entity_poly.pdbx_seq_one_letter_code
_entity_poly.pdbx_strand_id
1 'polypeptide(L)'
;MSDNDVTGIDPLVHRYRATSTWSGSTAGGHRTYDRAHSGAAPPAEADLRLSADPAFGGDAGLLNPEQLVLLAASSCQLLSFLAVAARARLDVRDYRDEAEASMPESEKPIRLAEIVLRPHIFVAEGPTEDRVRHLVEVAHRSASSPTASRPPSGWSR
;
A
#
# COMPACT_ATOMS: atom_id res chain seq x y z
N MET A 1 21.29 -14.37 39.52
CA MET A 1 21.20 -15.26 38.35
C MET A 1 19.71 -15.33 38.02
N SER A 2 19.20 -14.32 37.31
CA SER A 2 18.97 -14.34 35.84
C SER A 2 17.82 -15.32 35.53
N ASP A 3 16.68 -14.93 34.98
CA ASP A 3 16.54 -14.15 33.76
C ASP A 3 15.29 -13.26 33.74
N ASN A 4 15.49 -12.11 33.09
CA ASN A 4 14.50 -11.10 32.76
C ASN A 4 14.00 -11.42 31.33
N ASP A 5 12.95 -12.22 31.19
CA ASP A 5 12.35 -12.49 29.87
C ASP A 5 11.39 -11.36 29.49
N VAL A 6 11.98 -10.28 28.96
CA VAL A 6 11.27 -9.20 28.29
C VAL A 6 11.33 -9.44 26.78
N THR A 7 10.51 -10.33 26.24
CA THR A 7 10.13 -10.28 24.82
C THR A 7 8.68 -10.72 24.61
N GLY A 8 7.74 -9.82 24.90
CA GLY A 8 6.32 -9.96 24.54
C GLY A 8 6.07 -9.83 23.03
N ILE A 9 6.60 -10.76 22.23
CA ILE A 9 6.31 -10.86 20.80
C ILE A 9 5.42 -12.08 20.58
N ASP A 10 4.12 -11.85 20.36
CA ASP A 10 3.20 -12.85 19.86
C ASP A 10 3.61 -13.23 18.42
N PRO A 11 4.01 -14.49 18.15
CA PRO A 11 4.53 -14.91 16.84
C PRO A 11 3.46 -14.88 15.73
N LEU A 12 2.18 -14.77 16.06
CA LEU A 12 1.08 -14.66 15.09
C LEU A 12 0.77 -13.21 14.72
N VAL A 13 1.38 -12.24 15.41
CA VAL A 13 1.18 -10.81 15.15
C VAL A 13 2.32 -10.28 14.29
N HIS A 14 2.04 -10.13 13.00
CA HIS A 14 2.93 -9.40 12.11
C HIS A 14 2.93 -7.90 12.48
N ARG A 15 4.12 -7.33 12.65
CA ARG A 15 4.30 -5.90 12.95
C ARG A 15 5.10 -5.24 11.83
N TYR A 16 4.59 -4.10 11.37
CA TYR A 16 5.21 -3.29 10.33
C TYR A 16 5.63 -1.94 10.93
N ARG A 17 6.75 -1.40 10.46
CA ARG A 17 7.25 -0.08 10.88
C ARG A 17 7.54 0.76 9.65
N ALA A 18 7.25 2.04 9.74
CA ALA A 18 7.64 3.02 8.75
C ALA A 18 8.07 4.31 9.45
N THR A 19 8.96 5.05 8.81
CA THR A 19 9.43 6.37 9.24
C THR A 19 9.33 7.33 8.07
N SER A 20 8.80 8.53 8.32
CA SER A 20 8.82 9.64 7.37
C SER A 20 9.63 10.78 7.97
N THR A 21 10.51 11.38 7.16
CA THR A 21 11.38 12.47 7.60
C THR A 21 11.26 13.64 6.65
N TRP A 22 10.80 14.76 7.19
CA TRP A 22 10.71 16.03 6.49
C TRP A 22 11.62 17.06 7.19
N SER A 23 12.20 17.97 6.42
CA SER A 23 13.03 19.06 6.94
C SER A 23 12.72 20.34 6.16
N GLY A 24 12.42 21.41 6.88
CA GLY A 24 12.02 22.69 6.30
C GLY A 24 11.38 23.59 7.37
N SER A 25 10.59 24.56 6.92
CA SER A 25 9.83 25.43 7.83
C SER A 25 8.45 25.74 7.27
N THR A 26 7.42 25.60 8.12
CA THR A 26 6.04 26.00 7.80
C THR A 26 5.74 27.45 8.23
N ALA A 27 6.71 28.17 8.82
CA ALA A 27 6.51 29.51 9.35
C ALA A 27 6.08 30.54 8.29
N GLY A 28 6.44 30.32 7.02
CA GLY A 28 6.02 31.15 5.88
C GLY A 28 4.55 30.94 5.47
N GLY A 29 3.83 30.00 6.08
CA GLY A 29 2.45 29.67 5.79
C GLY A 29 2.27 28.54 4.78
N HIS A 30 1.01 28.11 4.62
CA HIS A 30 0.65 26.85 3.96
C HIS A 30 1.29 26.64 2.57
N ARG A 31 1.39 27.68 1.75
CA ARG A 31 1.84 27.56 0.36
C ARG A 31 3.36 27.62 0.18
N THR A 32 4.13 27.81 1.26
CA THR A 32 5.54 28.21 1.15
C THR A 32 6.55 27.10 1.43
N TYR A 33 6.14 26.05 2.13
CA TYR A 33 7.04 24.96 2.50
C TYR A 33 7.08 23.88 1.41
N ASP A 34 8.22 23.25 1.21
CA ASP A 34 8.32 22.08 0.33
C ASP A 34 7.63 20.87 0.98
N ARG A 35 6.92 20.04 0.21
CA ARG A 35 6.33 18.78 0.70
C ARG A 35 7.21 17.56 0.43
N ALA A 36 8.33 17.72 -0.27
CA ALA A 36 9.27 16.65 -0.49
C ALA A 36 9.84 16.13 0.83
N HIS A 37 9.82 14.81 1.01
CA HIS A 37 10.30 14.14 2.22
C HIS A 37 10.82 12.74 1.88
N SER A 38 11.49 12.10 2.83
CA SER A 38 11.91 10.70 2.69
C SER A 38 11.01 9.78 3.51
N GLY A 39 10.78 8.56 3.01
CA GLY A 39 10.11 7.48 3.71
C GLY A 39 10.97 6.22 3.72
N ALA A 40 10.94 5.48 4.82
CA ALA A 40 11.61 4.19 4.95
C ALA A 40 10.70 3.19 5.69
N ALA A 41 10.76 1.91 5.31
CA ALA A 41 9.94 0.84 5.89
C ALA A 41 10.82 -0.38 6.24
N PRO A 42 11.57 -0.32 7.36
CA PRO A 42 12.48 -1.40 7.73
C PRO A 42 11.72 -2.73 7.94
N PRO A 43 12.34 -3.87 7.62
CA PRO A 43 13.77 -4.05 7.33
C PRO A 43 14.19 -3.80 5.88
N ALA A 44 13.28 -3.35 5.00
CA ALA A 44 13.66 -3.00 3.63
C ALA A 44 14.66 -1.82 3.63
N GLU A 45 15.73 -1.95 2.87
CA GLU A 45 16.76 -0.91 2.70
C GLU A 45 16.39 0.16 1.66
N ALA A 46 15.21 0.02 1.03
CA ALA A 46 14.74 0.96 0.02
C ALA A 46 14.28 2.27 0.67
N ASP A 47 14.96 3.35 0.32
CA ASP A 47 14.53 4.71 0.64
C ASP A 47 13.55 5.22 -0.43
N LEU A 48 12.41 5.74 0.02
CA LEU A 48 11.41 6.36 -0.83
C LEU A 48 11.55 7.88 -0.81
N ARG A 49 11.56 8.50 -1.99
CA ARG A 49 11.39 9.95 -2.14
C ARG A 49 9.92 10.24 -2.40
N LEU A 50 9.33 10.99 -1.49
CA LEU A 50 7.90 11.21 -1.42
C LEU A 50 7.55 12.69 -1.46
N SER A 51 6.31 12.99 -1.84
CA SER A 51 5.71 14.32 -1.78
C SER A 51 4.21 14.20 -1.52
N ALA A 52 3.52 15.33 -1.34
CA ALA A 52 2.07 15.40 -1.50
C ALA A 52 1.68 15.31 -2.98
N ASP A 53 0.39 15.09 -3.25
CA ASP A 53 -0.19 15.27 -4.59
C ASP A 53 0.02 16.73 -5.08
N PRO A 54 0.23 16.96 -6.39
CA PRO A 54 0.31 18.32 -6.96
C PRO A 54 -0.86 19.23 -6.62
N ALA A 55 -2.08 18.70 -6.50
CA ALA A 55 -3.27 19.45 -6.07
C ALA A 55 -3.11 20.04 -4.65
N PHE A 56 -2.27 19.41 -3.81
CA PHE A 56 -1.93 19.87 -2.46
C PHE A 56 -0.53 20.51 -2.37
N GLY A 57 0.03 20.92 -3.52
CA GLY A 57 1.27 21.68 -3.64
C GLY A 57 2.53 20.83 -3.68
N GLY A 58 2.43 19.53 -3.94
CA GLY A 58 3.58 18.65 -4.05
C GLY A 58 4.19 18.55 -5.44
N ASP A 59 5.28 17.77 -5.54
CA ASP A 59 6.00 17.46 -6.77
C ASP A 59 5.40 16.22 -7.48
N ALA A 60 4.99 16.39 -8.74
CA ALA A 60 4.42 15.34 -9.58
C ALA A 60 5.43 14.25 -9.98
N GLY A 61 6.74 14.52 -9.86
CA GLY A 61 7.81 13.56 -10.13
C GLY A 61 8.10 12.61 -8.96
N LEU A 62 7.49 12.83 -7.79
CA LEU A 62 7.68 12.01 -6.59
C LEU A 62 6.41 11.22 -6.26
N LEU A 63 6.59 10.06 -5.62
CA LEU A 63 5.46 9.27 -5.16
C LEU A 63 4.68 10.03 -4.07
N ASN A 64 3.35 9.95 -4.13
CA ASN A 64 2.48 10.48 -3.08
C ASN A 64 1.79 9.35 -2.29
N PRO A 65 1.20 9.64 -1.11
CA PRO A 65 0.54 8.63 -0.29
C PRO A 65 -0.58 7.88 -1.02
N GLU A 66 -1.38 8.56 -1.84
CA GLU A 66 -2.49 7.97 -2.58
C GLU A 66 -1.99 6.93 -3.60
N GLN A 67 -0.91 7.24 -4.32
CA GLN A 67 -0.23 6.31 -5.23
C GLN A 67 0.35 5.11 -4.49
N LEU A 68 0.92 5.31 -3.29
CA LEU A 68 1.41 4.21 -2.46
C LEU A 68 0.27 3.28 -2.00
N VAL A 69 -0.89 3.84 -1.64
CA VAL A 69 -2.08 3.04 -1.29
C VAL A 69 -2.57 2.23 -2.49
N LEU A 70 -2.63 2.85 -3.68
CA LEU A 70 -3.02 2.17 -4.93
C LEU A 70 -2.06 1.00 -5.25
N LEU A 71 -0.75 1.25 -5.17
CA LEU A 71 0.27 0.23 -5.37
C LEU A 71 0.16 -0.91 -4.33
N ALA A 72 -0.08 -0.58 -3.06
CA ALA A 72 -0.26 -1.58 -2.02
C ALA A 72 -1.51 -2.46 -2.27
N ALA A 73 -2.63 -1.87 -2.69
CA ALA A 73 -3.85 -2.59 -3.03
C ALA A 73 -3.66 -3.53 -4.23
N SER A 74 -3.06 -3.02 -5.31
CA SER A 74 -2.73 -3.81 -6.51
C SER A 74 -1.79 -4.97 -6.17
N SER A 75 -0.72 -4.70 -5.42
CA SER A 75 0.24 -5.72 -4.97
C SER A 75 -0.38 -6.78 -4.06
N CYS A 76 -1.28 -6.38 -3.17
CA CYS A 76 -2.00 -7.33 -2.31
C CYS A 76 -2.88 -8.27 -3.14
N GLN A 77 -3.59 -7.76 -4.15
CA GLN A 77 -4.39 -8.56 -5.07
C GLN A 77 -3.52 -9.51 -5.91
N LEU A 78 -2.41 -9.02 -6.47
CA LEU A 78 -1.41 -9.83 -7.18
C LEU A 78 -0.98 -11.02 -6.31
N LEU A 79 -0.47 -10.76 -5.10
CA LEU A 79 0.08 -11.80 -4.22
C LEU A 79 -0.99 -12.80 -3.79
N SER A 80 -2.21 -12.32 -3.53
CA SER A 80 -3.35 -13.17 -3.21
C SER A 80 -3.70 -14.08 -4.39
N PHE A 81 -3.73 -13.53 -5.61
CA PHE A 81 -4.01 -14.31 -6.82
C PHE A 81 -2.95 -15.36 -7.10
N LEU A 82 -1.66 -14.99 -7.04
CA LEU A 82 -0.57 -15.94 -7.23
C LEU A 82 -0.64 -17.10 -6.22
N ALA A 83 -0.97 -16.80 -4.97
CA ALA A 83 -1.11 -17.82 -3.93
C ALA A 83 -2.32 -18.75 -4.17
N VAL A 84 -3.44 -18.22 -4.64
CA VAL A 84 -4.63 -19.00 -5.00
C VAL A 84 -4.36 -19.86 -6.25
N ALA A 85 -3.75 -19.28 -7.28
CA ALA A 85 -3.38 -19.95 -8.52
C ALA A 85 -2.43 -21.13 -8.26
N ALA A 86 -1.38 -20.92 -7.45
CA ALA A 86 -0.45 -21.97 -7.08
C ALA A 86 -1.13 -23.16 -6.39
N ARG A 87 -2.04 -22.90 -5.43
CA ARG A 87 -2.82 -23.96 -4.76
C ARG A 87 -3.74 -24.70 -5.71
N ALA A 88 -4.29 -24.00 -6.71
CA ALA A 88 -5.13 -24.57 -7.75
C ALA A 88 -4.34 -25.24 -8.89
N ARG A 89 -3.00 -25.29 -8.81
CA ARG A 89 -2.10 -25.76 -9.87
C ARG A 89 -2.34 -25.04 -11.21
N LEU A 90 -2.69 -23.76 -11.15
CA LEU A 90 -2.77 -22.86 -12.30
C LEU A 90 -1.41 -22.24 -12.53
N ASP A 91 -0.87 -22.44 -13.73
CA ASP A 91 0.45 -21.97 -14.12
C ASP A 91 0.38 -20.55 -14.72
N VAL A 92 0.58 -19.54 -13.87
CA VAL A 92 0.61 -18.11 -14.23
C VAL A 92 2.01 -17.76 -14.71
N ARG A 93 2.15 -17.22 -15.92
CA ARG A 93 3.46 -16.80 -16.47
C ARG A 93 3.66 -15.30 -16.52
N ASP A 94 2.58 -14.53 -16.53
CA ASP A 94 2.65 -13.07 -16.45
C ASP A 94 1.43 -12.51 -15.72
N TYR A 95 1.64 -11.40 -15.02
CA TYR A 95 0.59 -10.61 -14.39
C TYR A 95 0.98 -9.14 -14.46
N ARG A 96 0.10 -8.32 -15.01
CA ARG A 96 0.23 -6.86 -15.02
C ARG A 96 -1.09 -6.25 -14.57
N ASP A 97 -1.03 -5.22 -13.75
CA ASP A 97 -2.23 -4.50 -13.32
C ASP A 97 -2.11 -3.02 -13.66
N GLU A 98 -3.11 -2.51 -14.36
CA GLU A 98 -3.26 -1.09 -14.69
C GLU A 98 -4.30 -0.47 -13.74
N ALA A 99 -3.92 -0.42 -12.47
CA ALA A 99 -4.80 0.03 -11.40
C ALA A 99 -5.01 1.55 -11.43
N GLU A 100 -6.21 1.98 -11.05
CA GLU A 100 -6.60 3.39 -10.96
C GLU A 100 -7.27 3.67 -9.61
N ALA A 101 -7.11 4.88 -9.09
CA ALA A 101 -7.80 5.35 -7.90
C ALA A 101 -8.43 6.72 -8.13
N SER A 102 -9.58 6.96 -7.50
CA SER A 102 -10.26 8.26 -7.54
C SER A 102 -10.39 8.87 -6.15
N MET A 103 -10.22 10.19 -6.07
CA MET A 103 -10.37 10.98 -4.85
C MET A 103 -11.12 12.28 -5.17
N PRO A 104 -12.47 12.27 -5.15
CA PRO A 104 -13.25 13.44 -5.49
C PRO A 104 -13.16 14.51 -4.41
N GLU A 105 -12.65 15.70 -4.77
CA GLU A 105 -12.56 16.83 -3.84
C GLU A 105 -13.93 17.40 -3.42
N SER A 106 -14.98 17.10 -4.18
CA SER A 106 -16.38 17.45 -3.89
C SER A 106 -16.93 16.70 -2.67
N GLU A 107 -16.33 15.56 -2.31
CA GLU A 107 -16.69 14.82 -1.10
C GLU A 107 -15.87 15.30 0.09
N LYS A 108 -16.52 15.51 1.25
CA LYS A 108 -15.87 15.92 2.50
C LYS A 108 -16.13 14.88 3.60
N PRO A 109 -15.09 14.47 4.36
CA PRO A 109 -13.68 14.78 4.14
C PRO A 109 -13.17 14.20 2.82
N ILE A 110 -12.18 14.88 2.20
CA ILE A 110 -11.50 14.37 0.99
C ILE A 110 -10.82 13.06 1.40
N ARG A 111 -11.11 11.99 0.65
CA ARG A 111 -10.55 10.66 0.85
C ARG A 111 -10.52 9.92 -0.48
N LEU A 112 -9.60 8.98 -0.60
CA LEU A 112 -9.58 8.03 -1.71
C LEU A 112 -10.88 7.20 -1.68
N ALA A 113 -11.72 7.37 -2.70
CA ALA A 113 -13.10 6.88 -2.73
C ALA A 113 -13.21 5.51 -3.40
N GLU A 114 -12.45 5.28 -4.46
CA GLU A 114 -12.50 4.04 -5.22
C GLU A 114 -11.09 3.63 -5.68
N ILE A 115 -10.85 2.32 -5.70
CA ILE A 115 -9.72 1.69 -6.38
C ILE A 115 -10.29 0.68 -7.37
N VAL A 116 -9.88 0.80 -8.63
CA VAL A 116 -10.22 -0.15 -9.70
C VAL A 116 -8.97 -0.88 -10.14
N LEU A 117 -8.96 -2.20 -9.97
CA LEU A 117 -7.87 -3.08 -10.43
C LEU A 117 -8.22 -3.66 -11.81
N ARG A 118 -7.23 -3.73 -12.71
CA ARG A 118 -7.37 -4.21 -14.09
C ARG A 118 -6.27 -5.23 -14.40
N PRO A 119 -6.30 -6.42 -13.78
CA PRO A 119 -5.28 -7.42 -13.99
C PRO A 119 -5.37 -8.04 -15.38
N HIS A 120 -4.28 -7.94 -16.13
CA HIS A 120 -3.97 -8.70 -17.33
C HIS A 120 -3.11 -9.90 -16.93
N ILE A 121 -3.67 -11.11 -17.09
CA ILE A 121 -3.07 -12.34 -16.58
C ILE A 121 -2.82 -13.29 -17.74
N PHE A 122 -1.58 -13.72 -17.90
CA PHE A 122 -1.21 -14.76 -18.85
C PHE A 122 -0.95 -16.07 -18.11
N VAL A 123 -1.61 -17.13 -18.57
CA VAL A 123 -1.50 -18.49 -18.02
C VAL A 123 -1.10 -19.47 -19.12
N ALA A 124 -0.46 -20.57 -18.74
CA ALA A 124 -0.21 -21.66 -19.67
C ALA A 124 -1.53 -22.26 -20.21
N GLU A 125 -1.45 -23.01 -21.32
CA GLU A 125 -2.62 -23.64 -21.94
C GLU A 125 -3.35 -24.61 -20.99
N GLY A 126 -4.67 -24.76 -21.20
CA GLY A 126 -5.52 -25.70 -20.46
C GLY A 126 -6.63 -25.10 -19.57
N PRO A 127 -6.43 -24.01 -18.81
CA PRO A 127 -7.49 -23.42 -17.99
C PRO A 127 -8.47 -22.63 -18.87
N THR A 128 -9.76 -22.69 -18.51
CA THR A 128 -10.78 -21.82 -19.12
C THR A 128 -10.72 -20.41 -18.53
N GLU A 129 -11.19 -19.42 -19.29
CA GLU A 129 -11.27 -18.03 -18.82
C GLU A 129 -12.11 -17.91 -17.53
N ASP A 130 -13.25 -18.59 -17.47
CA ASP A 130 -14.12 -18.57 -16.29
C ASP A 130 -13.43 -19.13 -15.04
N ARG A 131 -12.57 -20.15 -15.21
CA ARG A 131 -11.77 -20.68 -14.09
C ARG A 131 -10.79 -19.62 -13.58
N VAL A 132 -10.10 -18.91 -14.48
CA VAL A 132 -9.17 -17.84 -14.09
C VAL A 132 -9.92 -16.71 -13.39
N ARG A 133 -11.04 -16.26 -13.96
CA ARG A 133 -11.89 -15.20 -13.38
C ARG A 133 -12.38 -15.56 -11.97
N HIS A 134 -12.83 -16.79 -11.78
CA HIS A 134 -13.23 -17.28 -10.46
C HIS A 134 -12.09 -17.19 -9.42
N LEU A 135 -10.86 -17.57 -9.81
CA LEU A 135 -9.72 -17.49 -8.89
C LEU A 135 -9.31 -16.05 -8.59
N VAL A 136 -9.48 -15.11 -9.53
CA VAL A 136 -9.28 -13.67 -9.28
C VAL A 136 -10.26 -13.15 -8.21
N GLU A 137 -11.52 -13.56 -8.28
CA GLU A 137 -12.53 -13.18 -7.27
C GLU A 137 -12.24 -13.78 -5.89
N VAL A 138 -11.79 -15.05 -5.84
CA VAL A 138 -11.36 -15.71 -4.60
C VAL A 138 -10.19 -14.94 -3.96
N ALA A 139 -9.22 -14.51 -4.77
CA ALA A 139 -8.10 -13.71 -4.32
C ALA A 139 -8.56 -12.36 -3.75
N HIS A 140 -9.47 -11.67 -4.44
CA HIS A 140 -9.98 -10.35 -4.02
C HIS A 140 -10.64 -10.39 -2.64
N ARG A 141 -11.46 -11.41 -2.37
CA ARG A 141 -12.10 -11.58 -1.05
C ARG A 141 -11.09 -11.86 0.07
N SER A 142 -9.93 -12.42 -0.27
CA SER A 142 -8.89 -12.74 0.71
C SER A 142 -7.98 -11.54 1.01
N ALA A 143 -7.95 -10.55 0.12
CA ALA A 143 -7.07 -9.39 0.17
C ALA A 143 -7.60 -8.23 1.05
N SER A 144 -8.83 -8.31 1.61
CA SER A 144 -9.44 -7.18 2.31
C SER A 144 -8.70 -6.84 3.62
N SER A 145 -8.03 -5.70 3.67
CA SER A 145 -7.37 -5.15 4.85
C SER A 145 -8.33 -4.23 5.65
N PRO A 146 -8.68 -4.54 6.91
CA PRO A 146 -9.47 -3.65 7.76
C PRO A 146 -8.53 -2.72 8.54
N THR A 147 -8.44 -1.44 8.16
CA THR A 147 -7.62 -0.48 8.91
C THR A 147 -8.47 0.23 9.96
N ALA A 148 -8.24 -0.06 11.24
CA ALA A 148 -8.69 0.77 12.37
C ALA A 148 -7.47 1.43 13.02
N SER A 149 -7.41 2.77 13.03
CA SER A 149 -6.34 3.54 13.67
C SER A 149 -6.74 3.94 15.10
N ARG A 150 -5.86 3.68 16.09
CA ARG A 150 -5.84 4.39 17.39
C ARG A 150 -4.87 5.57 17.30
N PRO A 151 -5.14 6.70 17.98
CA PRO A 151 -4.26 7.87 17.94
C PRO A 151 -2.91 7.60 18.63
N PRO A 152 -1.80 8.23 18.16
CA PRO A 152 -0.47 8.06 18.73
C PRO A 152 -0.34 8.74 20.11
N SER A 153 0.39 8.10 21.03
CA SER A 153 0.77 8.64 22.34
C SER A 153 2.23 9.12 22.32
N GLY A 154 2.43 10.43 22.54
CA GLY A 154 3.75 11.00 22.86
C GLY A 154 4.28 11.99 21.82
N TRP A 155 4.39 13.25 22.22
CA TRP A 155 5.18 14.28 21.53
C TRP A 155 6.35 14.64 22.46
N SER A 156 7.59 14.52 21.99
CA SER A 156 8.76 15.10 22.65
C SER A 156 9.01 16.51 22.11
N ARG A 157 9.38 17.41 23.02
CA ARG A 157 9.49 18.86 22.84
C ARG A 157 10.70 19.27 22.01
#